data_AF-A0A352WIQ0-F1
#
_entry.id   AF-A0A352WIQ0-F1
#
_cell.length_a   1.000
_cell.length_b   1.000
_cell.length_c   1.000
_cell.angle_alpha   90.00
_cell.angle_beta   90.00
_cell.angle_gamma   90.00
#
_symmetry.space_group_name_H-M   'P 1'
#
loop_
_entity.id
_entity.type
_entity.pdbx_description
1 polymer ?
#
loop_
_entity_poly.entity_id
_entity_poly.type
_entity_poly.pdbx_seq_one_letter_code
_entity_poly.pdbx_strand_id
1 'polypeptide(L)'
;GQQQFAQQNTPGSEYNPYIPSPDSVPYFQQGYTSPDQHPKKKKGKIIAIIISCVVLLAGLGVGAYFLFFNKTLSPTDVVEKYLDAMIDCDMSKASEYFLPKTNEYHQKVFDSAMELKKHYITLSYSDVKEDGNLTAAETEKLNYSLNELYNISCTKFVFVSLTLSSDHSKDETESGRLIVGQYDDKWYVICSEDTPIEVIPPQEVADRFMEAFESLDVQKMLKQIHVSMQNSSTFDDFSSIEELGKMGIKLSVSGGKEISMSDSDIGSYKEELLDKHGLAVDDVKTFDYTITLSFMGQSNPSDLKLIIGKIDGKWYVIDTDYE
;
A
#
# COMPACT_ATOMS: atom_id res chain seq x y z
N GLY A 1 -55.18 12.07 6.24
CA GLY A 1 -56.23 11.59 5.32
C GLY A 1 -55.69 10.42 4.52
N GLN A 2 -56.57 9.52 4.09
CA GLN A 2 -56.30 8.48 3.08
C GLN A 2 -56.14 9.16 1.69
N GLN A 3 -55.65 8.58 0.59
CA GLN A 3 -55.79 7.24 -0.05
C GLN A 3 -54.46 6.95 -0.82
N GLN A 4 -53.93 5.76 -1.12
CA GLN A 4 -54.44 4.45 -1.62
C GLN A 4 -54.98 4.43 -3.06
N PHE A 5 -54.31 3.65 -3.93
CA PHE A 5 -54.84 2.74 -4.98
C PHE A 5 -53.68 1.80 -5.40
N ALA A 6 -53.92 0.74 -6.19
CA ALA A 6 -52.92 -0.31 -6.45
C ALA A 6 -53.17 -1.17 -7.72
N GLN A 7 -52.15 -1.97 -8.13
CA GLN A 7 -52.22 -3.17 -9.01
C GLN A 7 -52.51 -2.91 -10.53
N GLN A 8 -52.22 -3.77 -11.54
CA GLN A 8 -51.63 -5.14 -11.61
C GLN A 8 -51.16 -5.53 -13.05
N ASN A 9 -50.23 -6.51 -13.14
CA ASN A 9 -50.13 -7.66 -14.09
C ASN A 9 -49.95 -7.58 -15.64
N THR A 10 -49.53 -8.74 -16.17
CA THR A 10 -48.87 -9.05 -17.46
C THR A 10 -49.70 -10.09 -18.31
N PRO A 11 -49.22 -10.83 -19.35
CA PRO A 11 -49.80 -10.76 -20.72
C PRO A 11 -50.44 -12.05 -21.31
N GLY A 12 -50.97 -11.94 -22.54
CA GLY A 12 -51.39 -12.99 -23.50
C GLY A 12 -51.81 -12.32 -24.83
N SER A 13 -52.08 -12.96 -25.99
CA SER A 13 -52.08 -14.35 -26.51
C SER A 13 -52.38 -14.25 -28.04
N GLU A 14 -51.66 -14.87 -28.99
CA GLU A 14 -51.83 -16.24 -29.57
C GLU A 14 -52.74 -16.33 -30.86
N TYR A 15 -52.54 -17.39 -31.70
CA TYR A 15 -53.23 -17.84 -32.94
C TYR A 15 -52.93 -17.10 -34.30
N ASN A 16 -52.46 -17.69 -35.43
CA ASN A 16 -52.68 -18.97 -36.20
C ASN A 16 -53.93 -18.89 -37.15
N PRO A 17 -54.06 -19.49 -38.39
CA PRO A 17 -53.81 -20.93 -38.73
C PRO A 17 -53.46 -21.41 -40.21
N TYR A 18 -53.01 -22.69 -40.31
CA TYR A 18 -53.30 -23.77 -41.33
C TYR A 18 -52.72 -23.73 -42.79
N ILE A 19 -52.00 -24.74 -43.35
CA ILE A 19 -52.23 -26.19 -43.76
C ILE A 19 -52.57 -26.34 -45.29
N PRO A 20 -52.19 -27.40 -46.08
CA PRO A 20 -52.10 -28.87 -45.78
C PRO A 20 -50.93 -29.75 -46.37
N SER A 21 -50.99 -31.06 -46.03
CA SER A 21 -50.15 -32.28 -46.34
C SER A 21 -50.44 -32.97 -47.72
N PRO A 22 -50.15 -34.28 -48.03
CA PRO A 22 -49.36 -35.39 -47.38
C PRO A 22 -48.50 -36.33 -48.30
N ASP A 23 -48.02 -37.47 -47.74
CA ASP A 23 -47.55 -38.77 -48.35
C ASP A 23 -46.16 -38.85 -49.07
N SER A 24 -45.37 -39.96 -49.09
CA SER A 24 -45.54 -41.39 -48.75
C SER A 24 -44.21 -42.13 -48.37
N VAL A 25 -44.29 -43.41 -47.92
CA VAL A 25 -43.21 -44.39 -47.55
C VAL A 25 -42.72 -45.25 -48.78
N PRO A 26 -41.87 -46.34 -48.75
CA PRO A 26 -41.20 -47.12 -47.66
C PRO A 26 -39.77 -47.77 -47.90
N TYR A 27 -39.21 -48.39 -46.84
CA TYR A 27 -38.37 -49.64 -46.72
C TYR A 27 -37.05 -49.98 -47.50
N PHE A 28 -36.14 -50.61 -46.73
CA PHE A 28 -35.23 -51.79 -47.01
C PHE A 28 -33.79 -51.70 -47.62
N GLN A 29 -32.89 -52.43 -46.91
CA GLN A 29 -31.84 -53.39 -47.36
C GLN A 29 -30.34 -53.03 -47.58
N GLN A 30 -29.55 -54.10 -47.53
CA GLN A 30 -28.07 -54.21 -47.44
C GLN A 30 -27.41 -54.31 -48.84
N GLY A 31 -26.10 -54.09 -48.94
CA GLY A 31 -25.32 -54.56 -50.09
C GLY A 31 -23.87 -54.05 -50.17
N TYR A 32 -22.90 -54.97 -50.17
CA TYR A 32 -21.49 -54.70 -50.52
C TYR A 32 -21.27 -54.91 -52.02
N THR A 33 -20.59 -54.00 -52.72
CA THR A 33 -19.60 -54.28 -53.79
C THR A 33 -18.87 -52.99 -54.23
N SER A 34 -17.62 -53.13 -54.67
CA SER A 34 -16.86 -52.16 -55.50
C SER A 34 -16.43 -52.89 -56.80
N PRO A 35 -16.15 -52.22 -57.94
CA PRO A 35 -14.94 -51.40 -58.09
C PRO A 35 -15.05 -50.12 -58.97
N ASP A 36 -13.99 -49.32 -58.92
CA ASP A 36 -13.48 -48.31 -59.88
C ASP A 36 -14.42 -47.30 -60.57
N GLN A 37 -14.25 -46.00 -60.23
CA GLN A 37 -13.49 -45.03 -61.05
C GLN A 37 -13.45 -43.63 -60.37
N HIS A 38 -12.29 -42.97 -60.38
CA HIS A 38 -12.12 -41.59 -59.89
C HIS A 38 -12.60 -40.55 -60.94
N PRO A 39 -13.24 -39.44 -60.54
CA PRO A 39 -12.43 -38.25 -60.23
C PRO A 39 -12.85 -37.43 -58.99
N LYS A 40 -11.81 -37.07 -58.21
CA LYS A 40 -11.68 -36.01 -57.19
C LYS A 40 -12.89 -35.08 -56.90
N LYS A 41 -13.28 -35.02 -55.62
CA LYS A 41 -13.47 -33.74 -54.88
C LYS A 41 -12.98 -33.87 -53.43
N LYS A 42 -12.09 -32.97 -53.00
CA LYS A 42 -11.53 -32.94 -51.64
C LYS A 42 -12.46 -32.18 -50.68
N LYS A 43 -12.77 -32.76 -49.51
CA LYS A 43 -13.09 -32.07 -48.24
C LYS A 43 -13.24 -33.15 -47.15
N GLY A 44 -12.34 -33.19 -46.15
CA GLY A 44 -12.36 -34.25 -45.13
C GLY A 44 -11.04 -34.60 -44.40
N LYS A 45 -9.99 -33.76 -44.47
CA LYS A 45 -8.74 -33.92 -43.70
C LYS A 45 -8.21 -32.59 -43.16
N ILE A 46 -9.11 -31.76 -42.64
CA ILE A 46 -8.77 -30.44 -42.06
C ILE A 46 -9.09 -30.40 -40.56
N ILE A 47 -10.21 -30.98 -40.12
CA ILE A 47 -10.64 -30.95 -38.71
C ILE A 47 -9.65 -31.68 -37.78
N ALA A 48 -9.14 -32.85 -38.16
CA ALA A 48 -8.17 -33.60 -37.35
C ALA A 48 -6.81 -32.88 -37.19
N ILE A 49 -6.35 -32.18 -38.24
CA ILE A 49 -5.09 -31.43 -38.21
C ILE A 49 -5.26 -30.15 -37.38
N ILE A 50 -6.38 -29.44 -37.54
CA ILE A 50 -6.69 -28.26 -36.72
C ILE A 50 -6.72 -28.62 -35.24
N ILE A 51 -7.37 -29.72 -34.83
CA ILE A 51 -7.41 -30.12 -33.41
C ILE A 51 -5.99 -30.44 -32.88
N SER A 52 -5.16 -31.16 -33.64
CA SER A 52 -3.76 -31.39 -33.23
C SER A 52 -2.93 -30.10 -33.15
N CYS A 53 -3.16 -29.14 -34.05
CA CYS A 53 -2.49 -27.84 -34.01
C CYS A 53 -3.02 -26.96 -32.86
N VAL A 54 -4.30 -27.02 -32.50
CA VAL A 54 -4.84 -26.31 -31.33
C VAL A 54 -4.29 -26.89 -30.04
N VAL A 55 -4.15 -28.21 -29.91
CA VAL A 55 -3.52 -28.82 -28.71
C VAL A 55 -2.01 -28.51 -28.66
N LEU A 56 -1.30 -28.47 -29.80
CA LEU A 56 0.10 -28.04 -29.83
C LEU A 56 0.28 -26.54 -29.58
N LEU A 57 -0.59 -25.68 -30.08
CA LEU A 57 -0.55 -24.23 -29.86
C LEU A 57 -1.06 -23.84 -28.46
N ALA A 58 -1.96 -24.62 -27.86
CA ALA A 58 -2.33 -24.47 -26.46
C ALA A 58 -1.27 -25.06 -25.52
N GLY A 59 -0.62 -26.18 -25.89
CA GLY A 59 0.48 -26.76 -25.12
C GLY A 59 1.76 -25.91 -25.16
N LEU A 60 2.14 -25.42 -26.35
CA LEU A 60 3.21 -24.42 -26.51
C LEU A 60 2.77 -23.05 -26.00
N GLY A 61 1.48 -22.70 -26.10
CA GLY A 61 0.94 -21.44 -25.59
C GLY A 61 0.98 -21.37 -24.07
N VAL A 62 0.52 -22.43 -23.38
CA VAL A 62 0.61 -22.55 -21.91
C VAL A 62 2.05 -22.81 -21.48
N GLY A 63 2.83 -23.59 -22.22
CA GLY A 63 4.26 -23.81 -21.94
C GLY A 63 5.09 -22.54 -22.08
N ALA A 64 4.87 -21.75 -23.13
CA ALA A 64 5.48 -20.44 -23.31
C ALA A 64 4.88 -19.41 -22.35
N TYR A 65 3.59 -19.47 -22.02
CA TYR A 65 3.02 -18.63 -20.96
C TYR A 65 3.74 -18.90 -19.63
N PHE A 66 3.91 -20.17 -19.24
CA PHE A 66 4.64 -20.53 -18.02
C PHE A 66 6.16 -20.24 -18.10
N LEU A 67 6.78 -20.23 -19.28
CA LEU A 67 8.20 -19.89 -19.47
C LEU A 67 8.50 -18.39 -19.67
N PHE A 68 7.52 -17.59 -20.09
CA PHE A 68 7.69 -16.16 -20.37
C PHE A 68 6.90 -15.23 -19.41
N PHE A 69 5.82 -15.70 -18.78
CA PHE A 69 5.10 -14.96 -17.72
C PHE A 69 5.58 -15.29 -16.30
N ASN A 70 6.29 -16.41 -16.09
CA ASN A 70 7.12 -16.59 -14.89
C ASN A 70 8.54 -16.00 -15.06
N LYS A 71 8.69 -14.98 -15.91
CA LYS A 71 9.88 -14.13 -15.83
C LYS A 71 9.80 -13.32 -14.54
N THR A 72 10.47 -13.81 -13.50
CA THR A 72 10.83 -13.00 -12.35
C THR A 72 11.55 -11.76 -12.88
N LEU A 73 10.93 -10.60 -12.67
CA LEU A 73 11.48 -9.31 -13.07
C LEU A 73 12.80 -9.07 -12.33
N SER A 74 13.80 -8.46 -12.99
CA SER A 74 15.00 -8.02 -12.29
C SER A 74 14.68 -6.87 -11.32
N PRO A 75 15.54 -6.58 -10.34
CA PRO A 75 15.37 -5.41 -9.46
C PRO A 75 15.18 -4.11 -10.23
N THR A 76 15.92 -3.92 -11.33
CA THR A 76 15.77 -2.80 -12.26
C THR A 76 14.39 -2.79 -12.93
N ASP A 77 13.94 -3.90 -13.53
CA ASP A 77 12.62 -3.99 -14.19
C ASP A 77 11.45 -3.67 -13.22
N VAL A 78 11.61 -4.02 -11.93
CA VAL A 78 10.62 -3.73 -10.87
C VAL A 78 10.59 -2.24 -10.56
N VAL A 79 11.76 -1.60 -10.44
CA VAL A 79 11.87 -0.15 -10.18
C VAL A 79 11.36 0.67 -11.36
N GLU A 80 11.72 0.34 -12.60
CA GLU A 80 11.21 1.04 -13.79
C GLU A 80 9.68 1.02 -13.84
N LYS A 81 9.05 -0.15 -13.66
CA LYS A 81 7.59 -0.30 -13.67
C LYS A 81 6.90 0.38 -12.50
N TYR A 82 7.54 0.38 -11.32
CA TYR A 82 7.08 1.15 -10.18
C TYR A 82 7.09 2.66 -10.50
N LEU A 83 8.21 3.19 -10.99
CA LEU A 83 8.36 4.61 -11.34
C LEU A 83 7.39 5.04 -12.44
N ASP A 84 7.22 4.23 -13.50
CA ASP A 84 6.21 4.45 -14.54
C ASP A 84 4.82 4.62 -13.93
N ALA A 85 4.41 3.70 -13.04
CA ALA A 85 3.11 3.75 -12.39
C ALA A 85 2.96 4.97 -11.46
N MET A 86 4.02 5.37 -10.75
CA MET A 86 4.01 6.55 -9.88
C MET A 86 3.88 7.85 -10.69
N ILE A 87 4.57 7.97 -11.83
CA ILE A 87 4.49 9.12 -12.76
C ILE A 87 3.11 9.17 -13.47
N ASP A 88 2.58 8.01 -13.86
CA ASP A 88 1.21 7.88 -14.35
C ASP A 88 0.17 8.27 -13.27
N CYS A 89 0.57 8.27 -12.00
CA CYS A 89 -0.30 8.36 -10.82
C CYS A 89 -1.35 7.24 -10.77
N ASP A 90 -0.90 6.02 -11.06
CA ASP A 90 -1.65 4.78 -10.91
C ASP A 90 -1.14 3.96 -9.70
N MET A 91 -1.67 4.25 -8.51
CA MET A 91 -1.30 3.55 -7.27
C MET A 91 -1.67 2.06 -7.33
N SER A 92 -2.70 1.69 -8.10
CA SER A 92 -3.11 0.30 -8.27
C SER A 92 -2.02 -0.49 -8.97
N LYS A 93 -1.52 0.04 -10.11
CA LYS A 93 -0.40 -0.52 -10.87
C LYS A 93 0.90 -0.46 -10.05
N ALA A 94 1.17 0.63 -9.33
CA ALA A 94 2.37 0.75 -8.47
C ALA A 94 2.40 -0.32 -7.37
N SER A 95 1.24 -0.68 -6.81
CA SER A 95 1.10 -1.71 -5.77
C SER A 95 1.42 -3.14 -6.21
N GLU A 96 1.55 -3.40 -7.52
CA GLU A 96 2.06 -4.66 -8.03
C GLU A 96 3.59 -4.82 -7.82
N TYR A 97 4.31 -3.70 -7.61
CA TYR A 97 5.78 -3.62 -7.63
C TYR A 97 6.41 -3.26 -6.29
N PHE A 98 5.64 -2.80 -5.30
CA PHE A 98 6.12 -2.59 -3.93
C PHE A 98 5.75 -3.74 -2.98
N LEU A 99 6.45 -3.84 -1.84
CA LEU A 99 6.27 -4.95 -0.91
C LEU A 99 4.84 -4.98 -0.33
N PRO A 100 4.15 -6.14 -0.32
CA PRO A 100 2.83 -6.23 0.31
C PRO A 100 2.84 -5.72 1.76
N LYS A 101 1.79 -5.00 2.15
CA LYS A 101 1.61 -4.33 3.46
C LYS A 101 2.42 -3.04 3.69
N THR A 102 3.39 -2.67 2.84
CA THR A 102 4.14 -1.40 3.02
C THR A 102 3.44 -0.17 2.42
N ASN A 103 2.17 -0.30 1.97
CA ASN A 103 1.40 0.72 1.25
C ASN A 103 1.54 2.15 1.80
N GLU A 104 1.57 2.32 3.13
CA GLU A 104 1.75 3.62 3.80
C GLU A 104 3.02 4.37 3.38
N TYR A 105 4.14 3.66 3.22
CA TYR A 105 5.42 4.24 2.80
C TYR A 105 5.34 4.74 1.35
N HIS A 106 4.72 3.96 0.46
CA HIS A 106 4.58 4.30 -0.95
C HIS A 106 3.49 5.37 -1.19
N GLN A 107 2.44 5.42 -0.37
CA GLN A 107 1.38 6.42 -0.45
C GLN A 107 1.94 7.84 -0.28
N LYS A 108 2.88 8.06 0.65
CA LYS A 108 3.52 9.38 0.85
C LYS A 108 4.29 9.87 -0.38
N VAL A 109 4.96 8.94 -1.08
CA VAL A 109 5.65 9.24 -2.35
C VAL A 109 4.62 9.48 -3.47
N PHE A 110 3.53 8.72 -3.48
CA PHE A 110 2.45 8.85 -4.47
C PHE A 110 1.70 10.19 -4.34
N ASP A 111 1.38 10.60 -3.11
CA ASP A 111 0.72 11.89 -2.84
C ASP A 111 1.61 13.07 -3.26
N SER A 112 2.93 12.95 -3.07
CA SER A 112 3.91 13.93 -3.54
C SER A 112 3.93 14.02 -5.08
N ALA A 113 3.92 12.87 -5.77
CA ALA A 113 3.85 12.82 -7.24
C ALA A 113 2.51 13.38 -7.78
N MET A 114 1.39 13.07 -7.13
CA MET A 114 0.09 13.67 -7.46
C MET A 114 0.08 15.19 -7.30
N GLU A 115 0.68 15.73 -6.24
CA GLU A 115 0.73 17.18 -6.01
C GLU A 115 1.52 17.88 -7.12
N LEU A 116 2.71 17.38 -7.48
CA LEU A 116 3.49 17.90 -8.61
C LEU A 116 2.69 17.89 -9.93
N LYS A 117 1.93 16.82 -10.17
CA LYS A 117 1.06 16.69 -11.35
C LYS A 117 -0.11 17.70 -11.36
N LYS A 118 -0.65 18.10 -10.21
CA LYS A 118 -1.64 19.20 -10.11
C LYS A 118 -1.05 20.55 -10.50
N HIS A 119 0.24 20.76 -10.24
CA HIS A 119 0.99 21.96 -10.67
C HIS A 119 1.54 21.85 -12.10
N TYR A 120 1.10 20.84 -12.87
CA TYR A 120 1.53 20.57 -14.25
C TYR A 120 3.04 20.32 -14.40
N ILE A 121 3.70 19.83 -13.34
CA ILE A 121 5.10 19.42 -13.39
C ILE A 121 5.15 17.94 -13.80
N THR A 122 5.90 17.64 -14.86
CA THR A 122 6.12 16.26 -15.34
C THR A 122 7.45 15.76 -14.81
N LEU A 123 7.41 14.68 -14.02
CA LEU A 123 8.60 13.94 -13.61
C LEU A 123 9.03 12.94 -14.69
N SER A 124 10.34 12.72 -14.80
CA SER A 124 10.91 11.62 -15.59
C SER A 124 12.19 11.08 -14.92
N TYR A 125 12.56 9.84 -15.26
CA TYR A 125 13.72 9.17 -14.68
C TYR A 125 14.69 8.65 -15.75
N SER A 126 15.95 8.47 -15.36
CA SER A 126 17.00 7.84 -16.18
C SER A 126 17.98 7.02 -15.33
N ASP A 127 18.92 6.35 -16.00
CA ASP A 127 20.08 5.67 -15.40
C ASP A 127 19.78 4.59 -14.35
N VAL A 128 18.58 3.99 -14.42
CA VAL A 128 18.12 2.94 -13.50
C VAL A 128 19.02 1.71 -13.60
N LYS A 129 19.65 1.33 -12.49
CA LYS A 129 20.59 0.20 -12.43
C LYS A 129 20.74 -0.36 -11.02
N GLU A 130 20.99 -1.66 -10.92
CA GLU A 130 21.44 -2.28 -9.67
C GLU A 130 22.79 -1.70 -9.23
N ASP A 131 22.89 -1.27 -7.97
CA ASP A 131 24.02 -0.56 -7.37
C ASP A 131 24.58 -1.31 -6.15
N GLY A 132 24.61 -2.65 -6.26
CA GLY A 132 25.16 -3.54 -5.24
C GLY A 132 24.14 -4.03 -4.21
N ASN A 133 24.66 -4.75 -3.21
CA ASN A 133 23.88 -5.36 -2.14
C ASN A 133 23.97 -4.52 -0.87
N LEU A 134 22.94 -4.60 -0.02
CA LEU A 134 23.04 -4.14 1.37
C LEU A 134 24.09 -4.97 2.11
N THR A 135 24.75 -4.35 3.10
CA THR A 135 25.62 -5.09 4.03
C THR A 135 24.81 -6.07 4.88
N ALA A 136 25.51 -7.01 5.54
CA ALA A 136 24.86 -7.96 6.44
C ALA A 136 24.10 -7.27 7.59
N ALA A 137 24.65 -6.18 8.15
CA ALA A 137 24.02 -5.44 9.24
C ALA A 137 22.77 -4.66 8.79
N GLU A 138 22.81 -4.02 7.61
CA GLU A 138 21.64 -3.34 7.04
C GLU A 138 20.55 -4.36 6.66
N THR A 139 20.95 -5.50 6.09
CA THR A 139 20.06 -6.64 5.79
C THR A 139 19.36 -7.14 7.06
N GLU A 140 20.10 -7.31 8.16
CA GLU A 140 19.56 -7.75 9.45
C GLU A 140 18.61 -6.71 10.05
N LYS A 141 19.01 -5.42 10.10
CA LYS A 141 18.17 -4.32 10.61
C LYS A 141 16.85 -4.17 9.83
N LEU A 142 16.92 -4.25 8.50
CA LEU A 142 15.74 -4.11 7.64
C LEU A 142 14.83 -5.35 7.73
N ASN A 143 15.40 -6.56 7.73
CA ASN A 143 14.58 -7.78 7.93
C ASN A 143 13.94 -7.83 9.31
N TYR A 144 14.63 -7.41 10.38
CA TYR A 144 14.03 -7.26 11.70
C TYR A 144 12.84 -6.31 11.65
N SER A 145 13.00 -5.14 11.02
CA SER A 145 11.95 -4.13 10.94
C SER A 145 10.75 -4.60 10.10
N LEU A 146 10.99 -5.27 8.97
CA LEU A 146 9.92 -5.88 8.16
C LEU A 146 9.21 -7.03 8.87
N ASN A 147 9.92 -7.79 9.71
CA ASN A 147 9.33 -8.91 10.44
C ASN A 147 8.46 -8.41 11.59
N GLU A 148 8.97 -7.47 12.39
CA GLU A 148 8.26 -6.90 13.53
C GLU A 148 7.01 -6.10 13.12
N LEU A 149 7.10 -5.33 12.02
CA LEU A 149 5.98 -4.50 11.55
C LEU A 149 4.96 -5.27 10.70
N TYR A 150 5.41 -6.22 9.88
CA TYR A 150 4.57 -6.81 8.82
C TYR A 150 4.53 -8.34 8.82
N ASN A 151 5.31 -9.00 9.68
CA ASN A 151 5.57 -10.44 9.66
C ASN A 151 6.05 -10.91 8.27
N ILE A 152 6.98 -10.16 7.68
CA ILE A 152 7.62 -10.44 6.39
C ILE A 152 9.14 -10.55 6.59
N SER A 153 9.80 -11.40 5.82
CA SER A 153 11.26 -11.40 5.69
C SER A 153 11.64 -11.61 4.22
N CYS A 154 12.53 -10.77 3.72
CA CYS A 154 13.10 -10.89 2.38
C CYS A 154 14.38 -11.72 2.41
N THR A 155 14.59 -12.55 1.39
CA THR A 155 15.75 -13.45 1.30
C THR A 155 17.01 -12.74 0.81
N LYS A 156 16.85 -11.60 0.12
CA LYS A 156 17.93 -10.75 -0.41
C LYS A 156 17.47 -9.30 -0.48
N PHE A 157 18.42 -8.37 -0.50
CA PHE A 157 18.19 -6.97 -0.83
C PHE A 157 19.31 -6.44 -1.73
N VAL A 158 18.95 -5.56 -2.65
CA VAL A 158 19.87 -4.78 -3.48
C VAL A 158 19.49 -3.30 -3.45
N PHE A 159 20.47 -2.44 -3.72
CA PHE A 159 20.20 -1.06 -4.10
C PHE A 159 19.91 -0.99 -5.60
N VAL A 160 18.97 -0.15 -5.99
CA VAL A 160 18.76 0.28 -7.37
C VAL A 160 18.84 1.80 -7.40
N SER A 161 19.85 2.31 -8.11
CA SER A 161 20.12 3.73 -8.27
C SER A 161 19.45 4.26 -9.51
N LEU A 162 18.96 5.51 -9.45
CA LEU A 162 18.31 6.21 -10.55
C LEU A 162 18.58 7.72 -10.49
N THR A 163 18.32 8.39 -11.61
CA THR A 163 18.33 9.86 -11.71
C THR A 163 16.89 10.32 -11.96
N LEU A 164 16.41 11.30 -11.18
CA LEU A 164 15.14 12.00 -11.40
C LEU A 164 15.37 13.37 -12.04
N SER A 165 14.40 13.83 -12.83
CA SER A 165 14.37 15.17 -13.43
C SER A 165 12.94 15.67 -13.61
N SER A 166 12.76 16.98 -13.76
CA SER A 166 11.46 17.59 -14.08
C SER A 166 11.52 18.44 -15.35
N ASP A 167 10.38 18.57 -16.04
CA ASP A 167 10.23 19.46 -17.18
C ASP A 167 10.29 20.96 -16.81
N HIS A 168 10.10 21.29 -15.53
CA HIS A 168 10.18 22.63 -14.96
C HIS A 168 11.63 23.06 -14.64
N SER A 169 12.52 22.11 -14.37
CA SER A 169 13.90 22.32 -13.93
C SER A 169 14.89 21.51 -14.79
N LYS A 170 14.88 21.73 -16.11
CA LYS A 170 15.52 20.84 -17.12
C LYS A 170 17.02 20.59 -16.97
N ASP A 171 17.73 21.47 -16.28
CA ASP A 171 19.17 21.34 -16.01
C ASP A 171 19.47 20.84 -14.58
N GLU A 172 18.44 20.63 -13.75
CA GLU A 172 18.54 20.11 -12.40
C GLU A 172 18.05 18.66 -12.36
N THR A 173 18.94 17.76 -11.91
CA THR A 173 18.63 16.34 -11.72
C THR A 173 19.03 15.91 -10.32
N GLU A 174 18.27 14.97 -9.75
CA GLU A 174 18.48 14.43 -8.42
C GLU A 174 18.77 12.93 -8.50
N SER A 175 19.90 12.49 -7.97
CA SER A 175 20.23 11.06 -7.89
C SER A 175 19.65 10.47 -6.62
N GLY A 176 18.90 9.37 -6.73
CA GLY A 176 18.30 8.68 -5.59
C GLY A 176 18.52 7.17 -5.67
N ARG A 177 18.34 6.48 -4.53
CA ARG A 177 18.47 5.02 -4.44
C ARG A 177 17.26 4.40 -3.76
N LEU A 178 16.77 3.32 -4.35
CA LEU A 178 15.70 2.51 -3.79
C LEU A 178 16.26 1.18 -3.29
N ILE A 179 15.74 0.71 -2.17
CA ILE A 179 16.03 -0.63 -1.66
C ILE A 179 14.99 -1.59 -2.25
N VAL A 180 15.47 -2.63 -2.93
CA VAL A 180 14.63 -3.66 -3.56
C VAL A 180 14.90 -5.00 -2.89
N GLY A 181 13.86 -5.67 -2.41
CA GLY A 181 13.96 -6.91 -1.64
C GLY A 181 13.30 -8.09 -2.35
N GLN A 182 13.85 -9.29 -2.16
CA GLN A 182 13.29 -10.54 -2.70
C GLN A 182 12.37 -11.22 -1.67
N TYR A 183 11.07 -11.29 -1.96
CA TYR A 183 10.04 -11.94 -1.14
C TYR A 183 9.16 -12.86 -2.01
N ASP A 184 8.87 -14.07 -1.54
CA ASP A 184 8.13 -15.11 -2.30
C ASP A 184 8.66 -15.29 -3.74
N ASP A 185 10.00 -15.45 -3.85
CA ASP A 185 10.80 -15.53 -5.08
C ASP A 185 10.68 -14.33 -6.07
N LYS A 186 9.94 -13.27 -5.73
CA LYS A 186 9.75 -12.05 -6.52
C LYS A 186 10.50 -10.87 -5.92
N TRP A 187 10.83 -9.88 -6.74
CA TRP A 187 11.44 -8.62 -6.30
C TRP A 187 10.39 -7.55 -6.10
N TYR A 188 10.57 -6.73 -5.06
CA TYR A 188 9.68 -5.65 -4.68
C TYR A 188 10.46 -4.41 -4.23
N VAL A 189 10.00 -3.21 -4.59
CA VAL A 189 10.48 -1.97 -3.98
C VAL A 189 10.06 -1.97 -2.50
N ILE A 190 11.01 -1.72 -1.60
CA ILE A 190 10.78 -1.73 -0.15
C ILE A 190 10.59 -0.29 0.36
N CYS A 191 11.56 0.58 0.05
CA CYS A 191 11.61 1.98 0.45
C CYS A 191 12.70 2.72 -0.34
N SER A 192 12.80 4.04 -0.14
CA SER A 192 14.03 4.78 -0.49
C SER A 192 15.13 4.48 0.55
N GLU A 193 16.39 4.58 0.15
CA GLU A 193 17.53 4.53 1.07
C GLU A 193 17.46 5.62 2.15
N ASP A 194 17.04 6.84 1.78
CA ASP A 194 16.97 7.99 2.70
C ASP A 194 15.79 7.92 3.68
N THR A 195 14.85 7.00 3.45
CA THR A 195 13.65 6.80 4.30
C THR A 195 13.42 5.30 4.56
N PRO A 196 14.33 4.64 5.29
CA PRO A 196 14.26 3.22 5.55
C PRO A 196 13.02 2.85 6.37
N ILE A 197 12.53 1.62 6.18
CA ILE A 197 11.52 1.03 7.08
C ILE A 197 12.23 0.62 8.36
N GLU A 198 11.94 1.31 9.46
CA GLU A 198 12.53 1.06 10.77
C GLU A 198 11.45 0.92 11.85
N VAL A 199 11.65 -0.02 12.76
CA VAL A 199 10.92 -0.06 14.03
C VAL A 199 11.45 1.05 14.92
N ILE A 200 10.67 2.13 15.04
CA ILE A 200 10.99 3.24 15.94
C ILE A 200 10.62 2.78 17.37
N PRO A 201 11.56 2.72 18.33
CA PRO A 201 11.27 2.32 19.70
C PRO A 201 10.41 3.38 20.41
N PRO A 202 9.67 3.01 21.48
CA PRO A 202 8.70 3.91 22.11
C PRO A 202 9.33 5.17 22.69
N GLN A 203 10.55 5.08 23.23
CA GLN A 203 11.36 6.22 23.67
C GLN A 203 11.59 7.23 22.53
N GLU A 204 11.95 6.75 21.34
CA GLU A 204 12.24 7.64 20.20
C GLU A 204 10.96 8.26 19.62
N VAL A 205 9.82 7.58 19.70
CA VAL A 205 8.51 8.19 19.38
C VAL A 205 8.18 9.32 20.36
N ALA A 206 8.42 9.10 21.66
CA ALA A 206 8.22 10.11 22.69
C ALA A 206 9.16 11.32 22.50
N ASP A 207 10.46 11.08 22.26
CA ASP A 207 11.45 12.12 22.03
C ASP A 207 11.13 12.94 20.76
N ARG A 208 10.79 12.29 19.64
CA ARG A 208 10.36 12.97 18.40
C ARG A 208 9.09 13.81 18.59
N PHE A 209 8.15 13.38 19.43
CA PHE A 209 6.97 14.18 19.78
C PHE A 209 7.37 15.40 20.61
N MET A 210 8.25 15.24 21.59
CA MET A 210 8.69 16.33 22.45
C MET A 210 9.59 17.36 21.74
N GLU A 211 10.44 16.94 20.80
CA GLU A 211 11.17 17.85 19.90
C GLU A 211 10.21 18.66 19.02
N ALA A 212 9.14 18.02 18.52
CA ALA A 212 8.07 18.70 17.78
C ALA A 212 7.28 19.67 18.65
N PHE A 213 7.01 19.31 19.91
CA PHE A 213 6.36 20.15 20.91
C PHE A 213 7.23 21.38 21.24
N GLU A 214 8.52 21.19 21.54
CA GLU A 214 9.48 22.28 21.81
C GLU A 214 9.60 23.26 20.64
N SER A 215 9.59 22.74 19.41
CA SER A 215 9.63 23.54 18.17
C SER A 215 8.27 24.06 17.70
N LEU A 216 7.18 23.79 18.44
CA LEU A 216 5.80 24.17 18.14
C LEU A 216 5.29 23.65 16.77
N ASP A 217 5.86 22.54 16.29
CA ASP A 217 5.57 21.94 14.99
C ASP A 217 4.43 20.91 15.11
N VAL A 218 3.20 21.41 15.06
CA VAL A 218 1.97 20.60 15.13
C VAL A 218 1.95 19.46 14.10
N GLN A 219 2.51 19.68 12.91
CA GLN A 219 2.54 18.67 11.85
C GLN A 219 3.54 17.55 12.16
N LYS A 220 4.63 17.82 12.89
CA LYS A 220 5.52 16.75 13.43
C LYS A 220 4.94 16.05 14.65
N MET A 221 4.22 16.76 15.53
CA MET A 221 3.52 16.15 16.67
C MET A 221 2.47 15.15 16.20
N LEU A 222 1.59 15.56 15.28
CA LEU A 222 0.55 14.69 14.71
C LEU A 222 1.12 13.44 14.02
N LYS A 223 2.32 13.52 13.42
CA LYS A 223 2.99 12.34 12.82
C LYS A 223 3.35 11.24 13.82
N GLN A 224 3.39 11.53 15.13
CA GLN A 224 3.59 10.51 16.17
C GLN A 224 2.27 9.96 16.73
N ILE A 225 1.11 10.50 16.33
CA ILE A 225 -0.22 10.08 16.79
C ILE A 225 -0.88 9.21 15.71
N HIS A 226 -1.56 8.14 16.09
CA HIS A 226 -2.24 7.27 15.13
C HIS A 226 -3.36 8.01 14.38
N VAL A 227 -3.50 7.80 13.07
CA VAL A 227 -4.38 8.63 12.21
C VAL A 227 -5.85 8.61 12.61
N SER A 228 -6.38 7.49 13.15
CA SER A 228 -7.77 7.41 13.64
C SER A 228 -8.00 8.13 14.98
N MET A 229 -6.94 8.64 15.61
CA MET A 229 -6.99 9.48 16.80
C MET A 229 -6.83 10.97 16.46
N GLN A 230 -6.36 11.32 15.25
CA GLN A 230 -6.22 12.70 14.76
C GLN A 230 -7.59 13.30 14.37
N ASN A 231 -8.46 13.48 15.36
CA ASN A 231 -9.78 14.07 15.22
C ASN A 231 -9.75 15.60 15.46
N SER A 232 -10.86 16.30 15.21
CA SER A 232 -10.90 17.77 15.32
C SER A 232 -10.53 18.29 16.72
N SER A 233 -10.91 17.61 17.81
CA SER A 233 -10.51 18.01 19.16
C SER A 233 -8.99 17.96 19.36
N THR A 234 -8.32 16.94 18.81
CA THR A 234 -6.84 16.87 18.82
C THR A 234 -6.21 18.05 18.06
N PHE A 235 -6.83 18.53 16.98
CA PHE A 235 -6.39 19.76 16.30
C PHE A 235 -6.69 21.02 17.11
N ASP A 236 -7.83 21.10 17.79
CA ASP A 236 -8.22 22.23 18.64
C ASP A 236 -7.22 22.40 19.81
N ASP A 237 -6.83 21.31 20.47
CA ASP A 237 -5.83 21.30 21.54
C ASP A 237 -4.46 21.80 21.03
N PHE A 238 -3.99 21.31 19.87
CA PHE A 238 -2.73 21.75 19.27
C PHE A 238 -2.78 23.17 18.67
N SER A 239 -3.95 23.69 18.29
CA SER A 239 -4.07 25.04 17.74
C SER A 239 -3.59 26.10 18.73
N SER A 240 -3.85 25.87 20.02
CA SER A 240 -3.38 26.70 21.13
C SER A 240 -1.85 26.80 21.16
N ILE A 241 -1.13 25.72 20.83
CA ILE A 241 0.34 25.65 20.90
C ILE A 241 1.00 26.59 19.87
N GLU A 242 0.48 26.65 18.63
CA GLU A 242 0.99 27.62 17.66
C GLU A 242 0.77 29.08 18.11
N GLU A 243 -0.33 29.36 18.81
CA GLU A 243 -0.60 30.69 19.35
C GLU A 243 0.40 31.09 20.44
N LEU A 244 0.85 30.15 21.29
CA LEU A 244 1.92 30.41 22.26
C LEU A 244 3.20 30.92 21.56
N GLY A 245 3.58 30.30 20.44
CA GLY A 245 4.72 30.75 19.62
C GLY A 245 4.54 32.16 19.06
N LYS A 246 3.34 32.46 18.53
CA LYS A 246 2.97 33.79 18.02
C LYS A 246 2.98 34.85 19.14
N MET A 247 2.72 34.46 20.39
CA MET A 247 2.84 35.31 21.58
C MET A 247 4.28 35.51 22.07
N GLY A 248 5.28 34.84 21.48
CA GLY A 248 6.68 34.93 21.90
C GLY A 248 7.01 34.10 23.14
N ILE A 249 6.16 33.14 23.48
CA ILE A 249 6.42 32.13 24.51
C ILE A 249 7.46 31.15 23.96
N LYS A 250 8.42 30.76 24.80
CA LYS A 250 9.39 29.71 24.49
C LYS A 250 9.07 28.48 25.31
N LEU A 251 9.03 27.33 24.65
CA LEU A 251 9.08 26.04 25.32
C LEU A 251 10.54 25.58 25.39
N SER A 252 10.83 24.81 26.43
CA SER A 252 12.00 23.94 26.46
C SER A 252 11.64 22.63 27.14
N VAL A 253 12.15 21.51 26.64
CA VAL A 253 11.85 20.17 27.18
C VAL A 253 13.09 19.55 27.81
N SER A 254 12.90 18.78 28.88
CA SER A 254 13.94 17.95 29.49
C SER A 254 13.32 16.68 30.09
N GLY A 255 14.13 15.69 30.44
CA GLY A 255 13.65 14.40 30.94
C GLY A 255 13.64 13.34 29.84
N GLY A 256 12.51 12.64 29.70
CA GLY A 256 12.33 11.54 28.75
C GLY A 256 12.74 10.20 29.32
N LYS A 257 12.34 9.90 30.57
CA LYS A 257 12.67 8.64 31.23
C LYS A 257 11.46 7.71 31.24
N GLU A 258 11.63 6.46 30.80
CA GLU A 258 10.62 5.41 30.97
C GLU A 258 10.29 5.22 32.48
N ILE A 259 9.00 5.30 32.80
CA ILE A 259 8.44 5.04 34.14
C ILE A 259 7.45 3.88 34.08
N SER A 260 7.31 3.16 35.19
CA SER A 260 6.39 2.04 35.31
C SER A 260 4.96 2.52 35.54
N MET A 261 4.04 2.12 34.66
CA MET A 261 2.59 2.23 34.84
C MET A 261 2.03 0.94 35.47
N SER A 262 0.86 0.98 36.12
CA SER A 262 0.25 -0.24 36.66
C SER A 262 -0.52 -1.02 35.58
N ASP A 263 -0.64 -2.34 35.75
CA ASP A 263 -1.41 -3.21 34.84
C ASP A 263 -2.88 -2.77 34.72
N SER A 264 -3.43 -2.12 35.76
CA SER A 264 -4.80 -1.60 35.77
C SER A 264 -4.95 -0.36 34.87
N ASP A 265 -3.96 0.53 34.88
CA ASP A 265 -3.98 1.74 34.08
C ASP A 265 -3.72 1.38 32.60
N ILE A 266 -2.74 0.49 32.35
CA ILE A 266 -2.50 -0.10 31.02
C ILE A 266 -3.77 -0.78 30.48
N GLY A 267 -4.48 -1.55 31.30
CA GLY A 267 -5.76 -2.16 30.93
C GLY A 267 -6.81 -1.12 30.55
N SER A 268 -6.90 -0.03 31.30
CA SER A 268 -7.84 1.08 31.06
C SER A 268 -7.57 1.78 29.73
N TYR A 269 -6.31 2.08 29.40
CA TYR A 269 -5.93 2.63 28.10
C TYR A 269 -6.26 1.69 26.93
N LYS A 270 -6.04 0.38 27.10
CA LYS A 270 -6.34 -0.62 26.08
C LYS A 270 -7.85 -0.75 25.81
N GLU A 271 -8.67 -0.77 26.88
CA GLU A 271 -10.13 -0.78 26.75
C GLU A 271 -10.65 0.52 26.12
N GLU A 272 -10.16 1.68 26.54
CA GLU A 272 -10.59 2.97 26.02
C GLU A 272 -10.29 3.15 24.52
N LEU A 273 -9.09 2.79 24.07
CA LEU A 273 -8.69 2.91 22.66
C LEU A 273 -9.43 1.93 21.76
N LEU A 274 -9.76 0.75 22.28
CA LEU A 274 -10.61 -0.22 21.59
C LEU A 274 -12.05 0.27 21.47
N ASP A 275 -12.64 0.79 22.55
CA ASP A 275 -14.04 1.25 22.59
C ASP A 275 -14.25 2.55 21.80
N LYS A 276 -13.33 3.53 21.89
CA LYS A 276 -13.45 4.83 21.22
C LYS A 276 -12.99 4.82 19.77
N HIS A 277 -11.91 4.10 19.45
CA HIS A 277 -11.24 4.17 18.15
C HIS A 277 -11.19 2.83 17.39
N GLY A 278 -11.62 1.72 18.00
CA GLY A 278 -11.52 0.38 17.40
C GLY A 278 -10.08 -0.14 17.33
N LEU A 279 -9.15 0.43 18.12
CA LEU A 279 -7.72 0.11 18.06
C LEU A 279 -7.36 -0.94 19.10
N ALA A 280 -6.77 -2.06 18.66
CA ALA A 280 -6.11 -2.99 19.55
C ALA A 280 -4.70 -2.46 19.89
N VAL A 281 -4.35 -2.47 21.19
CA VAL A 281 -3.05 -1.98 21.68
C VAL A 281 -2.31 -3.14 22.36
N ASP A 282 -1.19 -3.54 21.77
CA ASP A 282 -0.41 -4.71 22.18
C ASP A 282 0.39 -4.46 23.46
N ASP A 283 1.01 -3.29 23.58
CA ASP A 283 1.86 -2.89 24.71
C ASP A 283 1.72 -1.37 24.95
N VAL A 284 2.02 -0.91 26.17
CA VAL A 284 1.91 0.50 26.57
C VAL A 284 3.14 0.88 27.39
N LYS A 285 3.71 2.04 27.08
CA LYS A 285 4.89 2.62 27.72
C LYS A 285 4.61 4.05 28.15
N THR A 286 5.27 4.49 29.21
CA THR A 286 5.06 5.82 29.77
C THR A 286 6.40 6.50 30.00
N PHE A 287 6.52 7.75 29.58
CA PHE A 287 7.76 8.52 29.65
C PHE A 287 7.50 9.84 30.34
N ASP A 288 8.35 10.16 31.32
CA ASP A 288 8.27 11.33 32.18
C ASP A 288 9.16 12.45 31.65
N TYR A 289 8.58 13.61 31.36
CA TYR A 289 9.24 14.82 30.84
C TYR A 289 8.88 16.04 31.68
N THR A 290 9.80 16.98 31.82
CA THR A 290 9.52 18.31 32.35
C THR A 290 9.52 19.33 31.22
N ILE A 291 8.37 19.95 30.97
CA ILE A 291 8.20 21.10 30.07
C ILE A 291 8.47 22.37 30.88
N THR A 292 9.21 23.33 30.33
CA THR A 292 9.31 24.68 30.88
C THR A 292 8.75 25.72 29.92
N LEU A 293 7.64 26.36 30.32
CA LEU A 293 7.05 27.50 29.64
C LEU A 293 7.76 28.78 30.08
N SER A 294 8.42 29.48 29.15
CA SER A 294 9.16 30.71 29.41
C SER A 294 8.58 31.91 28.67
N PHE A 295 8.17 32.95 29.41
CA PHE A 295 7.57 34.17 28.88
C PHE A 295 8.00 35.40 29.69
N MET A 296 8.40 36.48 29.01
CA MET A 296 8.84 37.75 29.63
C MET A 296 9.89 37.62 30.76
N GLY A 297 10.74 36.60 30.71
CA GLY A 297 11.78 36.33 31.73
C GLY A 297 11.27 35.59 32.97
N GLN A 298 10.01 35.16 32.99
CA GLN A 298 9.48 34.17 33.92
C GLN A 298 9.49 32.79 33.25
N SER A 299 9.71 31.75 34.04
CA SER A 299 9.74 30.36 33.59
C SER A 299 8.98 29.49 34.57
N ASN A 300 8.00 28.73 34.08
CA ASN A 300 7.20 27.81 34.87
C ASN A 300 7.46 26.38 34.36
N PRO A 301 8.13 25.52 35.14
CA PRO A 301 8.21 24.09 34.85
C PRO A 301 6.88 23.42 35.19
N SER A 302 6.52 22.40 34.41
CA SER A 302 5.41 21.47 34.62
C SER A 302 5.89 20.09 34.20
N ASP A 303 5.52 19.06 34.95
CA ASP A 303 5.78 17.68 34.55
C ASP A 303 4.67 17.20 33.61
N LEU A 304 5.02 16.33 32.66
CA LEU A 304 4.16 15.75 31.64
C LEU A 304 4.54 14.29 31.45
N LYS A 305 3.54 13.42 31.49
CA LYS A 305 3.70 12.02 31.09
C LYS A 305 3.19 11.83 29.68
N LEU A 306 4.03 11.31 28.80
CA LEU A 306 3.62 10.78 27.51
C LEU A 306 3.27 9.30 27.63
N ILE A 307 2.07 8.92 27.20
CA ILE A 307 1.66 7.53 27.09
C ILE A 307 1.80 7.10 25.61
N ILE A 308 2.62 6.08 25.37
CA ILE A 308 2.96 5.55 24.05
C ILE A 308 2.40 4.13 23.92
N GLY A 309 1.52 3.90 22.95
CA GLY A 309 0.87 2.61 22.69
C GLY A 309 1.42 1.93 21.46
N LYS A 310 1.53 0.59 21.49
CA LYS A 310 1.89 -0.22 20.33
C LYS A 310 0.63 -0.67 19.59
N ILE A 311 0.47 -0.25 18.34
CA ILE A 311 -0.69 -0.49 17.48
C ILE A 311 -0.16 -0.98 16.13
N ASP A 312 -0.65 -2.14 15.65
CA ASP A 312 -0.20 -2.77 14.39
C ASP A 312 1.34 -2.85 14.25
N GLY A 313 2.02 -3.24 15.32
CA GLY A 313 3.49 -3.36 15.37
C GLY A 313 4.24 -2.03 15.60
N LYS A 314 3.60 -0.87 15.40
CA LYS A 314 4.21 0.47 15.49
C LYS A 314 3.88 1.15 16.81
N TRP A 315 4.74 2.05 17.27
CA TRP A 315 4.52 2.85 18.47
C TRP A 315 3.97 4.24 18.12
N TYR A 316 2.99 4.70 18.89
CA TYR A 316 2.35 6.00 18.73
C TYR A 316 2.12 6.68 20.08
N VAL A 317 2.17 8.01 20.13
CA VAL A 317 1.59 8.77 21.25
C VAL A 317 0.08 8.53 21.24
N ILE A 318 -0.44 8.03 22.36
CA ILE A 318 -1.86 7.74 22.53
C ILE A 318 -2.54 8.65 23.55
N ASP A 319 -1.81 9.19 24.52
CA ASP A 319 -2.34 10.16 25.48
C ASP A 319 -1.21 11.01 26.12
N THR A 320 -1.59 12.14 26.71
CA THR A 320 -0.73 13.12 27.39
C THR A 320 -1.32 13.50 28.74
N ASP A 321 -0.75 13.00 29.83
CA ASP A 321 -1.24 13.22 31.21
C ASP A 321 -0.45 14.36 31.89
N TYR A 322 -1.16 15.43 32.23
CA TYR A 322 -0.63 16.65 32.85
C TYR A 322 -0.95 16.65 34.36
N GLU A 323 0.08 16.75 35.21
CA GLU A 323 -0.04 16.92 36.68
C GLU A 323 0.10 18.39 37.13
#